data_AF-A0A662JN71-F1
#
_entry.id   AF-A0A662JN71-F1
#
_cell.length_a   1.000
_cell.length_b   1.000
_cell.length_c   1.000
_cell.angle_alpha   90.00
_cell.angle_beta   90.00
_cell.angle_gamma   90.00
#
_symmetry.space_group_name_H-M   'P 1'
#
loop_
_entity.id
_entity.type
_entity.pdbx_description
1 polymer ?
#
loop_
_entity_poly.entity_id
_entity_poly.type
_entity_poly.pdbx_seq_one_letter_code
_entity_poly.pdbx_strand_id
1 'polypeptide(L)'
;MLNIELHSEPKWRTAMGAEVKVKELERIDEPYRTLIKVFLDELLKAHEQKLVSVAVFGSVARGDYRRTSDIDVLIVMRNIRHRSRMRRYYMIIDAIESIEDMRVKISEMGIFTGVSPVILDYEEAKYFRPLYIELVHDAVILYDKDNFLTRLLKTLGRLLVEKYGAKREVMGRRWYWIFTRGNPLIDLCGVKLVE
;
A
#
# COMPACT_ATOMS: atom_id res chain seq x y z
N MET A 1 -13.89 25.94 2.83
CA MET A 1 -12.58 25.74 3.47
C MET A 1 -12.84 25.21 4.86
N LEU A 2 -12.62 23.92 5.11
CA LEU A 2 -12.69 23.38 6.47
C LEU A 2 -11.29 23.47 7.07
N ASN A 3 -11.13 24.40 8.02
CA ASN A 3 -10.02 24.40 8.97
C ASN A 3 -10.26 23.23 9.94
N ILE A 4 -9.71 22.07 9.60
CA ILE A 4 -9.46 21.02 10.59
C ILE A 4 -8.17 21.46 11.29
N GLU A 5 -8.28 21.94 12.52
CA GLU A 5 -7.11 22.26 13.35
C GLU A 5 -6.24 21.00 13.46
N LEU A 6 -5.16 20.97 12.69
CA LEU A 6 -4.07 20.00 12.79
C LEU A 6 -3.31 20.28 14.07
N HIS A 7 -3.85 19.86 15.22
CA HIS A 7 -3.12 19.92 16.46
C HIS A 7 -2.00 18.87 16.48
N SER A 8 -0.79 19.40 16.61
CA SER A 8 0.52 18.78 16.83
C SER A 8 1.19 18.12 15.61
N GLU A 9 2.35 18.68 15.24
CA GLU A 9 3.33 18.03 14.37
C GLU A 9 3.68 16.63 14.94
N PRO A 10 3.77 15.59 14.09
CA PRO A 10 4.12 14.26 14.58
C PRO A 10 5.55 14.23 15.14
N LYS A 11 5.66 13.92 16.43
CA LYS A 11 6.92 13.50 17.06
C LYS A 11 7.23 12.05 16.65
N TRP A 12 7.84 11.82 15.50
CA TRP A 12 8.49 10.53 15.26
C TRP A 12 9.84 10.70 14.58
N ARG A 13 10.86 10.22 15.29
CA ARG A 13 12.18 9.92 14.77
C ARG A 13 12.66 8.71 15.54
N THR A 14 12.25 7.51 15.14
CA THR A 14 12.70 6.25 15.75
C THR A 14 12.33 5.09 14.83
N ALA A 15 13.17 4.11 14.49
CA ALA A 15 14.53 3.73 14.89
C ALA A 15 15.31 3.24 13.64
N MET A 16 16.64 3.04 13.76
CA MET A 16 17.59 2.70 12.68
C MET A 16 16.98 1.90 11.50
N GLY A 17 16.79 2.57 10.35
CA GLY A 17 16.58 1.93 9.04
C GLY A 17 15.19 2.04 8.41
N ALA A 18 14.19 2.65 9.06
CA ALA A 18 12.87 2.89 8.49
C ALA A 18 12.40 4.34 8.74
N GLU A 19 11.99 5.05 7.71
CA GLU A 19 11.39 6.39 7.82
C GLU A 19 10.02 6.38 7.15
N VAL A 20 9.01 7.00 7.78
CA VAL A 20 7.74 7.29 7.11
C VAL A 20 8.01 8.32 6.01
N LYS A 21 7.59 8.00 4.79
CA LYS A 21 7.87 8.83 3.61
C LYS A 21 6.80 9.91 3.48
N VAL A 22 6.90 10.96 4.30
CA VAL A 22 5.92 12.07 4.34
C VAL A 22 5.66 12.68 2.97
N LYS A 23 6.71 12.87 2.16
CA LYS A 23 6.60 13.37 0.78
C LYS A 23 5.75 12.49 -0.14
N GLU A 24 5.73 11.18 0.10
CA GLU A 24 4.91 10.26 -0.69
C GLU A 24 3.43 10.40 -0.31
N LEU A 25 3.13 10.60 0.97
CA LEU A 25 1.77 10.83 1.46
C LEU A 25 1.18 12.15 0.91
N GLU A 26 2.01 13.18 0.71
CA GLU A 26 1.62 14.46 0.09
C GLU A 26 1.15 14.32 -1.36
N ARG A 27 1.37 13.18 -2.02
CA ARG A 27 0.89 12.91 -3.39
C ARG A 27 -0.59 12.49 -3.43
N ILE A 28 -1.18 12.16 -2.28
CA ILE A 28 -2.57 11.71 -2.18
C ILE A 28 -3.44 12.91 -1.81
N ASP A 29 -4.58 13.11 -2.45
CA ASP A 29 -5.44 14.26 -2.17
C ASP A 29 -6.28 14.11 -0.88
N GLU A 30 -6.74 15.24 -0.34
CA GLU A 30 -7.73 15.24 0.74
C GLU A 30 -9.12 14.80 0.23
N PRO A 31 -9.94 14.13 1.05
CA PRO A 31 -9.71 13.78 2.46
C PRO A 31 -8.98 12.43 2.67
N TYR A 32 -8.60 11.74 1.59
CA TYR A 32 -7.98 10.41 1.63
C TYR A 32 -6.63 10.45 2.34
N ARG A 33 -5.83 11.49 2.12
CA ARG A 33 -4.55 11.70 2.81
C ARG A 33 -4.72 11.67 4.33
N THR A 34 -5.68 12.42 4.87
CA THR A 34 -5.96 12.44 6.31
C THR A 34 -6.38 11.07 6.83
N LEU A 35 -7.28 10.38 6.14
CA LEU A 35 -7.68 9.01 6.51
C LEU A 35 -6.48 8.06 6.55
N ILE A 36 -5.65 8.07 5.50
CA ILE A 36 -4.46 7.23 5.40
C ILE A 36 -3.44 7.55 6.49
N LYS A 37 -3.27 8.83 6.82
CA LYS A 37 -2.36 9.26 7.89
C LYS A 37 -2.78 8.67 9.24
N VAL A 38 -4.04 8.85 9.64
CA VAL A 38 -4.55 8.34 10.91
C VAL A 38 -4.51 6.80 10.95
N PHE A 39 -4.88 6.15 9.85
CA PHE A 39 -4.77 4.70 9.71
C PHE A 39 -3.31 4.21 9.89
N LEU A 40 -2.35 4.87 9.23
CA LEU A 40 -0.94 4.53 9.31
C LEU A 40 -0.37 4.77 10.71
N ASP A 41 -0.73 5.88 11.35
CA ASP A 41 -0.27 6.23 12.70
C ASP A 41 -0.73 5.17 13.71
N GLU A 42 -1.99 4.72 13.64
CA GLU A 42 -2.48 3.66 14.53
C GLU A 42 -1.84 2.30 14.21
N LEU A 43 -1.61 1.96 12.94
CA LEU A 43 -0.85 0.75 12.57
C LEU A 43 0.56 0.75 13.14
N LEU A 44 1.27 1.88 13.04
CA LEU A 44 2.63 2.02 13.55
C LEU A 44 2.63 1.88 15.08
N LYS A 45 1.71 2.56 15.76
CA LYS A 45 1.55 2.49 17.21
C LYS A 45 1.25 1.07 17.70
N ALA A 46 0.33 0.35 17.04
CA ALA A 46 -0.08 -0.99 17.46
C ALA A 46 0.94 -2.09 17.07
N HIS A 47 1.75 -1.87 16.02
CA HIS A 47 2.54 -2.95 15.41
C HIS A 47 3.98 -2.59 15.04
N GLU A 48 4.56 -1.52 15.57
CA GLU A 48 5.92 -1.03 15.26
C GLU A 48 6.97 -2.15 15.09
N GLN A 49 6.99 -3.11 16.03
CA GLN A 49 7.98 -4.19 16.05
C GLN A 49 7.78 -5.25 14.96
N LYS A 50 6.56 -5.41 14.46
CA LYS A 50 6.19 -6.39 13.43
C LYS A 50 6.05 -5.77 12.05
N LEU A 51 5.72 -4.49 11.95
CA LEU A 51 5.44 -3.82 10.69
C LEU A 51 6.73 -3.69 9.85
N VAL A 52 6.65 -4.08 8.58
CA VAL A 52 7.77 -4.01 7.64
C VAL A 52 7.51 -2.95 6.58
N SER A 53 6.38 -3.03 5.88
CA SER A 53 6.08 -2.07 4.83
C SER A 53 4.59 -1.76 4.77
N VAL A 54 4.24 -0.52 4.45
CA VAL A 54 2.89 -0.06 4.14
C VAL A 54 2.93 0.74 2.85
N ALA A 55 2.09 0.39 1.89
CA ALA A 55 1.96 1.13 0.64
C ALA A 55 0.50 1.24 0.23
N VAL A 56 0.11 2.42 -0.25
CA VAL A 56 -1.19 2.63 -0.90
C VAL A 56 -1.02 2.33 -2.37
N PHE A 57 -2.00 1.66 -2.96
CA PHE A 57 -2.03 1.39 -4.40
C PHE A 57 -3.43 1.64 -4.95
N GLY A 58 -3.66 1.23 -6.18
CA GLY A 58 -4.97 1.36 -6.79
C GLY A 58 -5.31 2.82 -7.12
N SER A 59 -6.61 3.10 -7.20
CA SER A 59 -7.08 4.37 -7.77
C SER A 59 -6.71 5.60 -6.93
N VAL A 60 -6.64 5.45 -5.61
CA VAL A 60 -6.23 6.54 -4.71
C VAL A 60 -4.75 6.89 -4.91
N ALA A 61 -3.88 5.88 -5.01
CA ALA A 61 -2.46 6.12 -5.28
C ALA A 61 -2.18 6.73 -6.66
N ARG A 62 -2.98 6.37 -7.68
CA ARG A 62 -2.87 6.89 -9.04
C ARG A 62 -3.45 8.29 -9.24
N GLY A 63 -4.31 8.75 -8.32
CA GLY A 63 -5.05 10.01 -8.49
C GLY A 63 -6.24 9.93 -9.45
N ASP A 64 -6.62 8.74 -9.92
CA ASP A 64 -7.75 8.53 -10.82
C ASP A 64 -8.96 7.90 -10.11
N TYR A 65 -9.10 8.15 -8.81
CA TYR A 65 -10.18 7.61 -7.98
C TYR A 65 -11.54 8.29 -8.23
N ARG A 66 -12.58 7.67 -7.68
CA ARG A 66 -13.94 8.23 -7.61
C ARG A 66 -14.29 8.49 -6.15
N ARG A 67 -15.33 9.27 -5.91
CA ARG A 67 -15.87 9.48 -4.56
C ARG A 67 -16.32 8.18 -3.87
N THR A 68 -16.50 7.10 -4.63
CA THR A 68 -16.85 5.76 -4.13
C THR A 68 -15.67 4.79 -4.12
N SER A 69 -14.44 5.27 -4.35
CA SER A 69 -13.25 4.43 -4.34
C SER A 69 -12.80 4.12 -2.92
N ASP A 70 -12.39 2.88 -2.70
CA ASP A 70 -11.69 2.47 -1.50
C ASP A 70 -10.20 2.84 -1.55
N ILE A 71 -9.59 2.85 -0.37
CA ILE A 71 -8.17 2.99 -0.15
C ILE A 71 -7.56 1.60 -0.13
N ASP A 72 -6.94 1.19 -1.23
CA ASP A 72 -6.24 -0.09 -1.33
C ASP A 72 -4.86 0.00 -0.65
N VAL A 73 -4.60 -0.87 0.33
CA VAL A 73 -3.36 -0.81 1.13
C VAL A 73 -2.67 -2.17 1.16
N LEU A 74 -1.40 -2.21 0.81
CA LEU A 74 -0.54 -3.36 1.05
C LEU A 74 0.13 -3.18 2.42
N ILE A 75 -0.01 -4.18 3.29
CA ILE A 75 0.62 -4.21 4.62
C ILE A 75 1.45 -5.48 4.72
N VAL A 76 2.75 -5.32 4.96
CA VAL A 76 3.69 -6.42 5.20
C VAL A 76 4.10 -6.40 6.66
N MET A 77 3.92 -7.52 7.36
CA MET A 77 4.30 -7.67 8.76
C MET A 77 5.05 -8.98 8.99
N ARG A 78 5.86 -9.05 10.04
CA ARG A 78 6.55 -10.28 10.46
C ARG A 78 5.66 -11.14 11.35
N ASN A 79 5.86 -12.45 11.28
CA ASN A 79 5.29 -13.45 12.18
C ASN A 79 3.75 -13.54 12.14
N ILE A 80 3.15 -13.33 10.96
CA ILE A 80 1.72 -13.58 10.75
C ILE A 80 1.51 -15.09 10.60
N ARG A 81 1.06 -15.73 11.68
CA ARG A 81 0.83 -17.20 11.70
C ARG A 81 -0.49 -17.62 11.06
N HIS A 82 -1.41 -16.70 10.81
CA HIS A 82 -2.75 -16.99 10.33
C HIS A 82 -2.82 -16.94 8.80
N ARG A 83 -3.37 -17.99 8.17
CA ARG A 83 -3.70 -17.99 6.73
C ARG A 83 -5.08 -17.40 6.43
N SER A 84 -5.97 -17.37 7.42
CA SER A 84 -7.33 -16.83 7.27
C SER A 84 -7.31 -15.32 7.06
N ARG A 85 -7.99 -14.86 6.00
CA ARG A 85 -8.15 -13.43 5.70
C ARG A 85 -8.81 -12.68 6.86
N MET A 86 -9.88 -13.23 7.45
CA MET A 86 -10.57 -12.59 8.57
C MET A 86 -9.67 -12.43 9.79
N ARG A 87 -8.86 -13.45 10.10
CA ARG A 87 -7.89 -13.35 11.22
C ARG A 87 -6.83 -12.28 10.98
N ARG A 88 -6.42 -12.04 9.73
CA ARG A 88 -5.50 -10.94 9.40
C ARG A 88 -6.18 -9.59 9.52
N TYR A 89 -7.44 -9.47 9.12
CA TYR A 89 -8.22 -8.24 9.33
C TYR A 89 -8.34 -7.91 10.82
N TYR A 90 -8.63 -8.89 11.67
CA TYR A 90 -8.67 -8.70 13.12
C TYR A 90 -7.33 -8.21 13.71
N MET A 91 -6.20 -8.50 13.07
CA MET A 91 -4.91 -8.01 13.57
C MET A 91 -4.79 -6.49 13.46
N ILE A 92 -5.47 -5.86 12.49
CA ILE A 92 -5.37 -4.43 12.22
C ILE A 92 -6.69 -3.69 12.48
N ILE A 93 -7.61 -4.32 13.23
CA ILE A 93 -8.96 -3.78 13.42
C ILE A 93 -8.93 -2.41 14.08
N ASP A 94 -8.04 -2.21 15.06
CA ASP A 94 -7.87 -0.93 15.77
C ASP A 94 -7.53 0.22 14.79
N ALA A 95 -6.72 -0.06 13.76
CA ALA A 95 -6.39 0.93 12.74
C ALA A 95 -7.56 1.20 11.78
N ILE A 96 -8.39 0.20 11.48
CA ILE A 96 -9.61 0.39 10.68
C ILE A 96 -10.64 1.21 11.48
N GLU A 97 -10.81 0.91 12.77
CA GLU A 97 -11.75 1.62 13.65
C GLU A 97 -11.31 3.06 13.93
N SER A 98 -9.99 3.33 13.99
CA SER A 98 -9.47 4.68 14.27
C SER A 98 -9.88 5.74 13.23
N ILE A 99 -10.29 5.32 12.04
CA ILE A 99 -10.74 6.21 10.96
C ILE A 99 -12.26 6.24 10.79
N GLU A 100 -13.02 5.43 11.52
CA GLU A 100 -14.45 5.22 11.23
C GLU A 100 -15.28 6.49 11.42
N ASP A 101 -15.07 7.22 12.52
CA ASP A 101 -15.78 8.48 12.77
C ASP A 101 -15.51 9.52 11.68
N MET A 102 -14.30 9.56 11.14
CA MET A 102 -13.98 10.41 10.00
C MET A 102 -14.68 9.92 8.74
N ARG A 103 -14.64 8.61 8.45
CA ARG A 103 -15.35 8.02 7.30
C ARG A 103 -16.84 8.36 7.31
N VAL A 104 -17.49 8.26 8.46
CA VAL A 104 -18.92 8.62 8.63
C VAL A 104 -19.13 10.08 8.25
N LYS A 105 -18.35 11.02 8.82
CA LYS A 105 -18.47 12.45 8.50
C LYS A 105 -18.24 12.75 7.02
N ILE A 106 -17.25 12.12 6.39
CA ILE A 106 -16.94 12.38 4.98
C ILE A 106 -18.02 11.73 4.07
N SER A 107 -18.67 10.65 4.52
CA SER A 107 -19.81 10.04 3.81
C SER A 107 -21.01 10.97 3.71
N GLU A 108 -21.23 11.84 4.70
CA GLU A 108 -22.25 12.89 4.66
C GLU A 108 -21.98 13.92 3.54
N MET A 109 -20.72 14.03 3.10
CA MET A 109 -20.30 14.87 1.97
C MET A 109 -20.35 14.13 0.62
N GLY A 110 -20.90 12.91 0.60
CA GLY A 110 -21.04 12.06 -0.59
C GLY A 110 -19.75 11.38 -1.03
N ILE A 111 -18.78 11.18 -0.12
CA ILE A 111 -17.57 10.40 -0.35
C ILE A 111 -17.67 9.10 0.45
N PHE A 112 -17.86 8.00 -0.25
CA PHE A 112 -18.00 6.66 0.30
C PHE A 112 -16.70 5.90 0.07
N THR A 113 -15.87 5.83 1.08
CA THR A 113 -14.57 5.15 1.01
C THR A 113 -14.43 4.19 2.18
N GLY A 114 -13.65 3.14 2.02
CA GLY A 114 -13.17 2.26 3.10
C GLY A 114 -11.72 1.85 2.88
N VAL A 115 -11.15 1.13 3.84
CA VAL A 115 -9.80 0.54 3.68
C VAL A 115 -9.94 -0.89 3.18
N SER A 116 -9.22 -1.20 2.11
CA SER A 116 -9.16 -2.51 1.47
C SER A 116 -7.75 -3.08 1.60
N PRO A 117 -7.43 -3.77 2.71
CA PRO A 117 -6.08 -4.19 3.01
C PRO A 117 -5.71 -5.54 2.37
N VAL A 118 -4.53 -5.60 1.76
CA VAL A 118 -3.80 -6.84 1.43
C VAL A 118 -2.71 -7.03 2.48
N ILE A 119 -2.91 -7.98 3.39
CA ILE A 119 -2.02 -8.21 4.53
C ILE A 119 -1.18 -9.45 4.27
N LEU A 120 0.13 -9.30 4.25
CA LEU A 120 1.10 -10.38 3.97
C LEU A 120 2.06 -10.59 5.14
N ASP A 121 2.39 -11.85 5.40
CA ASP A 121 3.58 -12.14 6.19
C ASP A 121 4.84 -11.74 5.40
N TYR A 122 5.90 -11.34 6.11
CA TYR A 122 7.20 -11.02 5.53
C TYR A 122 7.71 -12.13 4.61
N GLU A 123 7.63 -13.41 5.01
CA GLU A 123 8.10 -14.52 4.18
C GLU A 123 7.21 -14.74 2.96
N GLU A 124 5.90 -14.54 3.08
CA GLU A 124 4.97 -14.61 1.95
C GLU A 124 5.17 -13.47 0.96
N ALA A 125 5.57 -12.30 1.46
CA ALA A 125 5.75 -11.10 0.65
C ALA A 125 6.96 -11.21 -0.27
N LYS A 126 7.96 -12.03 0.08
CA LYS A 126 9.17 -12.25 -0.75
C LYS A 126 8.88 -12.92 -2.09
N TYR A 127 7.76 -13.63 -2.20
CA TYR A 127 7.38 -14.34 -3.42
C TYR A 127 6.59 -13.44 -4.37
N PHE A 128 6.76 -13.67 -5.67
CA PHE A 128 6.01 -12.96 -6.68
C PHE A 128 4.50 -13.11 -6.49
N ARG A 129 3.79 -11.99 -6.67
CA ARG A 129 2.33 -11.91 -6.67
C ARG A 129 1.93 -11.07 -7.88
N PRO A 130 0.86 -11.45 -8.62
CA PRO A 130 0.37 -10.65 -9.75
C PRO A 130 0.14 -9.18 -9.40
N LEU A 131 -0.36 -8.90 -8.19
CA LEU A 131 -0.55 -7.54 -7.66
C LEU A 131 0.73 -6.69 -7.72
N TYR A 132 1.91 -7.29 -7.56
CA TYR A 132 3.17 -6.56 -7.56
C TYR A 132 3.47 -5.90 -8.91
N ILE A 133 2.94 -6.41 -10.02
CA ILE A 133 3.08 -5.79 -11.35
C ILE A 133 2.44 -4.39 -11.34
N GLU A 134 1.28 -4.23 -10.71
CA GLU A 134 0.60 -2.94 -10.57
C GLU A 134 1.38 -2.01 -9.62
N LEU A 135 1.84 -2.55 -8.49
CA LEU A 135 2.61 -1.80 -7.48
C LEU A 135 3.93 -1.25 -8.03
N VAL A 136 4.60 -1.93 -8.96
CA VAL A 136 5.85 -1.45 -9.58
C VAL A 136 5.69 -0.06 -10.18
N HIS A 137 4.49 0.26 -10.69
CA HIS A 137 4.22 1.55 -11.30
C HIS A 137 3.49 2.52 -10.36
N ASP A 138 2.50 2.04 -9.60
CA ASP A 138 1.52 2.93 -8.95
C ASP A 138 1.63 2.99 -7.42
N ALA A 139 2.53 2.23 -6.79
CA ALA A 139 2.62 2.22 -5.34
C ALA A 139 3.08 3.57 -4.78
N VAL A 140 2.35 4.08 -3.77
CA VAL A 140 2.80 5.13 -2.86
C VAL A 140 3.25 4.46 -1.57
N ILE A 141 4.56 4.27 -1.42
CA ILE A 141 5.15 3.58 -0.26
C ILE A 141 5.23 4.56 0.91
N LEU A 142 4.47 4.31 1.97
CA LEU A 142 4.36 5.20 3.13
C LEU A 142 5.33 4.85 4.24
N TYR A 143 5.59 3.57 4.46
CA TYR A 143 6.54 3.05 5.45
C TYR A 143 7.25 1.83 4.83
N ASP A 144 8.57 1.72 5.01
CA ASP A 144 9.34 0.61 4.45
C ASP A 144 10.65 0.37 5.19
N LYS A 145 10.63 -0.57 6.14
CA LYS A 145 11.78 -0.97 6.93
C LYS A 145 12.82 -1.68 6.07
N ASP A 146 14.08 -1.24 6.20
CA ASP A 146 15.23 -1.75 5.44
C ASP A 146 15.02 -1.72 3.92
N ASN A 147 14.17 -0.79 3.45
CA ASN A 147 13.75 -0.66 2.05
C ASN A 147 13.27 -1.99 1.44
N PHE A 148 12.59 -2.84 2.22
CA PHE A 148 12.16 -4.18 1.79
C PHE A 148 11.30 -4.12 0.52
N LEU A 149 10.16 -3.42 0.58
CA LEU A 149 9.22 -3.35 -0.54
C LEU A 149 9.83 -2.59 -1.72
N THR A 150 10.58 -1.53 -1.43
CA THR A 150 11.32 -0.76 -2.45
C THR A 150 12.28 -1.64 -3.23
N ARG A 151 13.08 -2.49 -2.56
CA ARG A 151 14.00 -3.43 -3.22
C ARG A 151 13.24 -4.49 -4.00
N LEU A 152 12.17 -5.03 -3.44
CA LEU A 152 11.34 -6.03 -4.10
C LEU A 152 10.76 -5.50 -5.42
N LEU A 153 10.09 -4.34 -5.39
CA LEU A 153 9.50 -3.72 -6.58
C LEU A 153 10.57 -3.33 -7.60
N LYS A 154 11.75 -2.85 -7.17
CA LYS A 154 12.87 -2.55 -8.06
C LYS A 154 13.45 -3.80 -8.74
N THR A 155 13.50 -4.93 -8.05
CA THR A 155 13.92 -6.21 -8.63
C THR A 155 12.89 -6.70 -9.63
N LEU A 156 11.60 -6.68 -9.28
CA LEU A 156 10.53 -7.09 -10.18
C LEU A 156 10.46 -6.20 -11.42
N GLY A 157 10.50 -4.87 -11.27
CA GLY A 157 10.43 -3.93 -12.39
C GLY A 157 11.55 -4.14 -13.42
N ARG A 158 12.79 -4.35 -12.96
CA ARG A 158 13.92 -4.70 -13.83
C ARG A 158 13.66 -6.01 -14.56
N LEU A 159 13.25 -7.06 -13.82
CA LEU A 159 12.96 -8.37 -14.40
C LEU A 159 11.86 -8.31 -15.47
N LEU A 160 10.77 -7.58 -15.20
CA LEU A 160 9.67 -7.36 -16.15
C LEU A 160 10.16 -6.73 -17.46
N VAL A 161 10.97 -5.67 -17.38
CA VAL A 161 11.49 -4.99 -18.59
C VAL A 161 12.53 -5.86 -19.30
N GLU A 162 13.55 -6.30 -18.59
CA GLU A 162 14.73 -6.95 -19.17
C GLU A 162 14.42 -8.34 -19.72
N LYS A 163 13.64 -9.16 -19.00
CA LYS A 163 13.32 -10.53 -19.40
C LYS A 163 12.04 -10.62 -20.22
N TYR A 164 11.00 -9.89 -19.83
CA TYR A 164 9.67 -10.03 -20.43
C TYR A 164 9.34 -8.96 -21.47
N GLY A 165 10.16 -7.92 -21.61
CA GLY A 165 9.86 -6.80 -22.50
C GLY A 165 8.60 -6.05 -22.07
N ALA A 166 8.39 -5.92 -20.76
CA ALA A 166 7.18 -5.31 -20.21
C ALA A 166 7.02 -3.85 -20.66
N LYS A 167 5.82 -3.54 -21.16
CA LYS A 167 5.39 -2.17 -21.45
C LYS A 167 3.96 -1.99 -20.93
N ARG A 168 3.67 -0.85 -20.32
CA ARG A 168 2.30 -0.48 -19.94
C ARG A 168 1.75 0.49 -20.97
N GLU A 169 0.61 0.12 -21.58
CA GLU A 169 -0.12 0.99 -22.51
C GLU A 169 -1.36 1.56 -21.82
N VAL A 170 -1.54 2.87 -21.92
CA VAL A 170 -2.64 3.59 -21.27
C VAL A 170 -3.71 3.93 -22.30
N MET A 171 -4.97 3.65 -21.95
CA MET A 171 -6.17 3.93 -22.74
C MET A 171 -7.19 4.65 -21.87
N GLY A 172 -7.11 5.99 -21.84
CA GLY A 172 -7.94 6.82 -20.97
C GLY A 172 -7.66 6.52 -19.49
N ARG A 173 -8.66 6.02 -18.74
CA ARG A 173 -8.55 5.60 -17.33
C ARG A 173 -8.24 4.11 -17.15
N ARG A 174 -7.87 3.41 -18.22
CA ARG A 174 -7.53 1.99 -18.21
C ARG A 174 -6.12 1.81 -18.73
N TRP A 175 -5.50 0.69 -18.39
CA TRP A 175 -4.23 0.27 -18.96
C TRP A 175 -4.19 -1.24 -19.08
N TYR A 176 -3.24 -1.72 -19.86
CA TYR A 176 -2.87 -3.13 -19.88
C TYR A 176 -1.36 -3.25 -20.01
N TRP A 177 -0.85 -4.39 -19.54
CA TRP A 177 0.55 -4.74 -19.67
C TRP A 177 0.75 -5.59 -20.91
N ILE A 178 1.76 -5.22 -21.70
CA ILE A 178 2.27 -5.98 -22.83
C ILE A 178 3.56 -6.64 -22.39
N PHE A 179 3.69 -7.95 -22.64
CA PHE A 179 4.92 -8.71 -22.47
C PHE A 179 5.27 -9.36 -23.82
N THR A 180 6.48 -9.13 -24.33
CA THR A 180 6.87 -9.53 -25.70
C THR A 180 7.69 -10.81 -25.76
N ARG A 181 8.25 -11.26 -24.63
CA ARG A 181 9.24 -12.36 -24.58
C ARG A 181 8.86 -13.54 -23.66
N GLY A 182 7.67 -13.52 -23.05
CA GLY A 182 7.18 -14.56 -22.15
C GLY A 182 5.97 -14.12 -21.33
N ASN A 183 5.50 -14.96 -20.40
CA ASN A 183 4.39 -14.64 -19.51
C ASN A 183 4.84 -14.63 -18.04
N PRO A 184 5.07 -13.45 -17.44
CA PRO A 184 5.54 -13.37 -16.05
C PRO A 184 4.53 -13.91 -15.03
N LEU A 185 3.23 -13.94 -15.36
CA LEU A 185 2.20 -14.48 -14.46
C LEU A 185 2.32 -16.00 -14.30
N ILE A 186 2.90 -16.69 -15.28
CA ILE A 186 3.18 -18.13 -15.24
C ILE A 186 4.59 -18.36 -14.72
N ASP A 187 5.57 -17.73 -15.36
CA ASP A 187 6.99 -18.02 -15.15
C ASP A 187 7.50 -17.57 -13.77
N LEU A 188 6.85 -16.57 -13.15
CA LEU A 188 7.22 -16.09 -11.81
C LEU A 188 6.35 -16.69 -10.71
N CYS A 189 5.39 -17.55 -11.03
CA CYS A 189 4.56 -18.18 -10.01
C CYS A 189 5.45 -19.00 -9.04
N GLY A 190 5.40 -18.67 -7.75
CA GLY A 190 6.23 -19.31 -6.73
C GLY A 190 7.71 -18.88 -6.72
N VAL A 191 8.11 -17.89 -7.53
CA VAL A 191 9.48 -17.36 -7.53
C VAL A 191 9.69 -16.38 -6.38
N LYS A 192 10.74 -16.60 -5.59
CA LYS A 192 11.21 -15.69 -4.56
C LYS A 192 11.97 -14.52 -5.22
N LEU A 193 11.54 -13.29 -4.99
CA LEU A 193 12.08 -12.07 -5.61
C LEU A 193 13.20 -11.41 -4.79
N VAL A 194 13.18 -11.60 -3.47
CA VAL A 194 14.16 -11.03 -2.53
C VAL A 194 14.38 -12.01 -1.38
N GLU A 195 15.57 -11.97 -0.77
CA GLU A 195 15.94 -12.86 0.34
C GLU A 195 15.29 -12.53 1.69
#